data_AF-A0A1G2M9J2-F1
#
_entry.id   AF-A0A1G2M9J2-F1
#
_cell.length_a   1.000
_cell.length_b   1.000
_cell.length_c   1.000
_cell.angle_alpha   90.00
_cell.angle_beta   90.00
_cell.angle_gamma   90.00
#
_symmetry.space_group_name_H-M   'P 1'
#
loop_
_entity.id
_entity.type
_entity.pdbx_description
1 polymer ?
#
loop_
_entity_poly.entity_id
_entity_poly.type
_entity_poly.pdbx_seq_one_letter_code
_entity_poly.pdbx_strand_id
1 'polypeptide(L)'
;MLKNEPEFAREEDRPSSIPAPRGKGGSGAADFSVWQLAWELGYTIAIPIVLFALLGRWADEKLSSSPWLLLVGIIISILISSLLIYQRVKKLLK
;
A
#
# COMPACT_ATOMS: atom_id res chain seq x y z
N MET A 1 -57.74 9.68 51.16
CA MET A 1 -57.73 8.98 49.86
C MET A 1 -56.85 9.80 48.91
N LEU A 2 -55.86 9.14 48.29
CA LEU A 2 -54.95 9.62 47.22
C LEU A 2 -53.79 10.56 47.62
N LYS A 3 -52.60 9.95 47.80
CA LYS A 3 -51.36 10.52 47.24
C LYS A 3 -50.26 9.46 47.08
N ASN A 4 -49.74 9.41 45.85
CA ASN A 4 -48.39 9.01 45.46
C ASN A 4 -48.06 7.50 45.38
N GLU A 5 -48.33 6.90 44.23
CA GLU A 5 -47.54 5.77 43.75
C GLU A 5 -46.30 6.32 43.00
N PRO A 6 -45.09 5.75 43.19
CA PRO A 6 -43.88 6.24 42.56
C PRO A 6 -43.86 5.88 41.06
N GLU A 7 -43.52 6.87 40.21
CA GLU A 7 -43.27 6.72 38.77
C GLU A 7 -42.02 5.87 38.45
N PHE A 8 -41.93 4.65 38.98
CA PHE A 8 -40.78 3.76 38.73
C PHE A 8 -41.04 2.72 37.61
N ALA A 9 -42.15 2.83 36.88
CA ALA A 9 -42.58 1.79 35.94
C ALA A 9 -42.74 2.28 34.50
N ARG A 10 -41.74 2.95 33.90
CA ARG A 10 -41.67 3.16 32.43
C ARG A 10 -40.26 3.18 31.84
N GLU A 11 -39.36 2.33 32.33
CA GLU A 11 -38.04 2.13 31.68
C GLU A 11 -38.05 0.89 30.77
N GLU A 12 -38.99 -0.02 30.96
CA GLU A 12 -39.08 -1.31 30.25
C GLU A 12 -39.89 -1.24 28.94
N ASP A 13 -40.54 -0.10 28.67
CA ASP A 13 -41.30 0.15 27.43
C ASP A 13 -40.49 0.97 26.39
N ARG A 14 -39.16 1.04 26.56
CA ARG A 14 -38.30 1.51 25.48
C ARG A 14 -38.12 0.34 24.50
N PRO A 15 -38.64 0.40 23.26
CA PRO A 15 -38.27 -0.59 22.26
C PRO A 15 -36.75 -0.57 22.16
N SER A 16 -36.11 -1.71 22.44
CA SER A 16 -34.67 -1.92 22.30
C SER A 16 -34.32 -1.92 20.81
N SER A 17 -34.47 -0.78 20.15
CA SER A 17 -34.10 -0.55 18.76
C SER A 17 -32.64 -0.10 18.71
N ILE A 18 -31.74 -0.83 19.37
CA ILE A 18 -30.34 -0.77 18.98
C ILE A 18 -30.28 -1.53 17.66
N PRO A 19 -30.13 -0.87 16.49
CA PRO A 19 -29.97 -1.60 15.26
C PRO A 19 -28.69 -2.43 15.38
N ALA A 20 -28.80 -3.74 15.17
CA ALA A 20 -27.65 -4.62 15.10
C ALA A 20 -26.62 -4.02 14.12
N PRO A 21 -25.32 -3.97 14.47
CA PRO A 21 -24.30 -3.47 13.56
C PRO A 21 -24.33 -4.32 12.28
N ARG A 22 -24.82 -3.71 11.19
CA ARG A 22 -24.90 -4.34 9.88
C ARG A 22 -23.50 -4.34 9.28
N GLY A 23 -22.71 -5.35 9.64
CA GLY A 23 -21.45 -5.65 8.98
C GLY A 23 -21.70 -5.96 7.51
N LYS A 24 -21.59 -4.94 6.65
CA LYS A 24 -21.51 -5.13 5.20
C LYS A 24 -20.17 -5.78 4.89
N GLY A 25 -20.13 -7.11 4.96
CA GLY A 25 -19.09 -7.92 4.35
C GLY A 25 -19.14 -7.77 2.82
N GLY A 26 -18.50 -6.72 2.31
CA GLY A 26 -18.27 -6.51 0.88
C GLY A 26 -16.86 -6.96 0.51
N SER A 27 -16.51 -8.23 0.77
CA SER A 27 -15.15 -8.75 0.57
C SER A 27 -14.72 -8.78 -0.90
N GLY A 28 -15.64 -8.87 -1.87
CA GLY A 28 -15.27 -8.98 -3.28
C GLY A 28 -14.57 -7.74 -3.89
N ALA A 29 -14.91 -6.53 -3.44
CA ALA A 29 -14.30 -5.30 -3.96
C ALA A 29 -12.99 -4.93 -3.25
N ALA A 30 -12.90 -5.23 -1.96
CA ALA A 30 -11.68 -5.03 -1.17
C ALA A 30 -10.57 -6.00 -1.63
N ASP A 31 -10.92 -7.27 -1.84
CA ASP A 31 -9.95 -8.29 -2.30
C ASP A 31 -9.39 -7.94 -3.67
N PHE A 32 -10.23 -7.46 -4.60
CA PHE A 32 -9.78 -7.00 -5.92
C PHE A 32 -8.83 -5.80 -5.82
N SER A 33 -9.13 -4.84 -4.95
CA SER A 33 -8.28 -3.66 -4.76
C SER A 33 -6.90 -4.00 -4.18
N VAL A 34 -6.83 -4.94 -3.23
CA VAL A 34 -5.55 -5.37 -2.62
C VAL A 34 -4.69 -6.11 -3.64
N TRP A 35 -5.29 -6.97 -4.47
CA TRP A 35 -4.58 -7.65 -5.55
C TRP A 35 -4.01 -6.70 -6.60
N GLN A 36 -4.79 -5.69 -6.99
CA GLN A 36 -4.34 -4.71 -7.97
C GLN A 36 -3.19 -3.85 -7.44
N LEU A 37 -3.25 -3.46 -6.16
CA LEU A 37 -2.16 -2.74 -5.49
C LEU A 37 -0.89 -3.60 -5.37
N ALA A 38 -1.03 -4.89 -5.04
CA ALA A 38 0.10 -5.81 -4.98
C ALA A 38 0.77 -5.97 -6.36
N TRP A 39 -0.03 -6.04 -7.43
CA TRP A 39 0.48 -6.06 -8.80
C TRP A 39 1.24 -4.76 -9.10
N GLU A 40 0.66 -3.61 -8.75
CA GLU A 40 1.24 -2.28 -8.97
C GLU A 40 2.59 -2.05 -8.32
N LEU A 41 2.71 -2.48 -7.07
CA LEU A 41 3.98 -2.43 -6.36
C LEU A 41 4.98 -3.43 -6.94
N GLY A 42 4.49 -4.62 -7.31
CA GLY A 42 5.30 -5.69 -7.89
C GLY A 42 6.03 -5.25 -9.16
N TYR A 43 5.31 -4.72 -10.17
CA TYR A 43 5.95 -4.32 -11.42
C TYR A 43 6.79 -3.05 -11.29
N THR A 44 6.40 -2.11 -10.44
CA THR A 44 7.18 -0.89 -10.18
C THR A 44 8.60 -1.19 -9.69
N ILE A 45 8.75 -2.26 -8.89
CA ILE A 45 10.05 -2.68 -8.36
C ILE A 45 10.73 -3.71 -9.29
N ALA A 46 9.98 -4.69 -9.78
CA ALA A 46 10.54 -5.79 -10.56
C ALA A 46 11.09 -5.33 -11.93
N ILE A 47 10.39 -4.42 -12.62
CA ILE A 47 10.81 -3.94 -13.94
C ILE A 47 12.22 -3.33 -13.90
N PRO A 48 12.54 -2.33 -13.07
CA PRO A 48 13.87 -1.74 -13.05
C PRO A 48 14.93 -2.76 -12.59
N ILE A 49 14.64 -3.61 -11.60
CA ILE A 49 15.59 -4.63 -11.14
C ILE A 49 15.95 -5.59 -12.28
N VAL A 50 14.96 -6.16 -12.95
CA VAL A 50 15.19 -7.11 -14.04
C VAL A 50 15.87 -6.43 -15.22
N LEU A 51 15.44 -5.21 -15.57
CA LEU A 51 16.02 -4.45 -16.67
C LEU A 51 17.51 -4.16 -16.43
N PHE A 52 17.86 -3.63 -15.26
CA PHE A 52 19.25 -3.32 -14.91
C PHE A 52 20.08 -4.58 -14.66
N ALA A 53 19.51 -5.64 -14.10
CA ALA A 53 20.20 -6.92 -13.91
C ALA A 53 20.52 -7.58 -15.26
N LEU A 54 19.59 -7.55 -16.22
CA LEU A 54 19.79 -8.13 -17.54
C LEU A 54 20.80 -7.32 -18.37
N LEU A 55 20.70 -5.98 -18.32
CA LEU A 55 21.68 -5.07 -18.91
C LEU A 55 23.07 -5.26 -18.30
N GLY A 56 23.16 -5.36 -16.97
CA GLY A 56 24.40 -5.61 -16.25
C GLY A 56 25.01 -6.95 -16.60
N ARG A 57 24.20 -8.02 -16.66
CA ARG A 57 24.65 -9.36 -17.05
C ARG A 57 25.16 -9.39 -18.50
N TRP A 58 24.43 -8.79 -19.44
CA TRP A 58 24.86 -8.72 -20.84
C TRP A 58 26.19 -7.97 -20.99
N ALA A 59 26.38 -6.89 -20.23
CA ALA A 59 27.60 -6.11 -20.26
C ALA A 59 28.78 -6.84 -19.57
N ASP A 60 28.54 -7.54 -18.45
CA ASP A 60 29.54 -8.39 -17.79
C ASP A 60 30.00 -9.55 -18.71
N GLU A 61 29.08 -10.21 -19.41
CA GLU A 61 29.40 -11.28 -20.39
C GLU A 61 30.26 -10.74 -21.55
N LYS A 62 29.97 -9.53 -22.03
CA LYS A 62 30.71 -8.93 -23.15
C LYS A 62 32.12 -8.48 -22.76
N LEU A 63 32.34 -8.12 -21.49
CA LEU A 63 33.60 -7.57 -20.98
C LEU A 63 34.45 -8.62 -20.23
N SER A 64 34.01 -9.89 -20.16
CA SER A 64 34.68 -10.97 -19.40
C SER A 64 35.01 -10.56 -17.95
N SER A 65 34.22 -9.64 -17.41
CA SER A 65 34.40 -9.09 -16.08
C SER A 65 33.60 -9.97 -15.13
N SER A 66 34.23 -10.45 -14.05
CA SER A 66 33.50 -11.01 -12.89
C SER A 66 32.37 -10.04 -12.50
N PRO A 67 31.26 -10.46 -11.86
CA PRO A 67 29.94 -9.81 -11.89
C PRO A 67 29.88 -8.41 -11.23
N TRP A 68 30.63 -7.47 -11.81
CA TRP A 68 30.94 -6.15 -11.29
C TRP A 68 30.09 -5.11 -11.99
N LEU A 69 29.82 -5.26 -13.30
CA LEU A 69 28.87 -4.36 -13.98
C LEU A 69 27.45 -4.58 -13.48
N LEU A 70 27.07 -5.81 -13.12
CA LEU A 70 25.77 -6.04 -12.49
C LEU A 70 25.67 -5.26 -11.16
N LEU A 71 26.72 -5.31 -10.33
CA LEU A 71 26.77 -4.60 -9.06
C LEU A 71 26.77 -3.07 -9.25
N VAL A 72 27.55 -2.57 -10.21
CA VAL A 72 27.58 -1.15 -10.57
C VAL A 72 26.24 -0.69 -11.15
N GLY A 73 25.57 -1.53 -11.96
CA GLY A 73 24.24 -1.25 -12.51
C GLY A 73 23.18 -1.07 -11.43
N ILE A 74 23.21 -1.91 -10.38
CA ILE A 74 22.33 -1.77 -9.22
C ILE A 74 22.62 -0.46 -8.47
N ILE A 75 23.90 -0.14 -8.22
CA ILE A 75 24.29 1.11 -7.55
C ILE A 75 23.85 2.33 -8.38
N ILE A 76 24.05 2.31 -9.69
CA ILE A 76 23.60 3.39 -10.60
C ILE A 76 22.08 3.54 -10.56
N SER A 77 21.33 2.44 -10.55
CA SER A 77 19.86 2.47 -10.47
C SER A 77 19.36 3.16 -9.20
N ILE A 78 19.99 2.87 -8.06
CA ILE A 78 19.70 3.52 -6.76
C ILE A 78 20.02 5.01 -6.83
N LEU A 79 21.19 5.39 -7.39
CA LEU A 79 21.61 6.78 -7.52
C LEU A 79 20.68 7.59 -8.44
N ILE A 80 20.28 7.03 -9.58
CA ILE A 80 19.34 7.68 -10.52
C ILE A 80 17.97 7.89 -9.86
N SER A 81 17.47 6.87 -9.17
CA SER A 81 16.19 6.97 -8.44
C SER A 81 16.25 8.07 -7.37
N SER A 82 17.34 8.12 -6.59
CA SER A 82 17.55 9.14 -5.56
C SER A 82 17.63 10.56 -6.16
N LEU A 83 18.34 10.73 -7.28
CA LEU A 83 18.44 12.02 -7.98
C LEU A 83 17.09 12.49 -8.53
N LEU A 84 16.28 11.58 -9.10
CA LEU A 84 14.93 11.91 -9.60
C LEU A 84 14.02 12.39 -8.46
N ILE A 85 14.05 11.72 -7.33
CA ILE A 85 13.30 12.10 -6.14
C ILE A 85 13.75 13.47 -5.63
N TYR A 86 15.07 13.69 -5.53
CA TYR A 86 15.62 14.98 -5.12
C TYR A 86 15.18 16.12 -6.04
N GLN A 87 15.20 15.92 -7.36
CA GLN A 87 14.70 16.91 -8.32
C GLN A 87 13.20 17.19 -8.15
N ARG A 88 12.39 16.15 -7.89
CA ARG A 88 10.95 16.29 -7.63
C ARG A 88 10.69 17.12 -6.38
N VAL A 89 11.38 16.82 -5.28
CA VAL A 89 11.27 17.56 -4.02
C VAL A 89 11.70 19.01 -4.19
N LYS A 90 12.85 19.25 -4.84
CA LYS A 90 13.35 20.60 -5.10
C LYS A 90 12.39 21.43 -5.97
N LYS A 91 11.69 20.78 -6.90
CA LYS A 91 10.69 21.43 -7.76
C LYS A 91 9.38 21.75 -7.04
N LEU A 92 9.06 21.03 -5.95
CA LEU A 92 7.91 21.32 -5.09
C LEU A 92 8.21 22.39 -4.03
N LEU A 93 9.48 22.51 -3.63
CA LEU A 93 9.93 23.51 -2.66
C LEU A 93 10.21 24.89 -3.27
N LYS A 94 10.08 25.01 -4.59
CA LYS A 94 10.22 26.27 -5.35
C LYS A 94 8.85 26.74 -5.80
#